data_AF-A0A1M5SKQ1-F1
#
_entry.id   AF-A0A1M5SKQ1-F1
#
_cell.length_a   1.000
_cell.length_b   1.000
_cell.length_c   1.000
_cell.angle_alpha   90.00
_cell.angle_beta   90.00
_cell.angle_gamma   90.00
#
_symmetry.space_group_name_H-M   'P 1'
#
loop_
_entity.id
_entity.type
_entity.pdbx_description
1 polymer ?
#
loop_
_entity_poly.entity_id
_entity_poly.type
_entity_poly.pdbx_seq_one_letter_code
_entity_poly.pdbx_strand_id
1 'polypeptide(L)'
;MSEPLRRQIKAAQVKLNMDQADYLALLNRITGKSSSTELNKTEIKAVLNEFKRLGWEPNNKNAKLVRTIKFLWMRLGEENCLNTPDRSAMEAFCKRFTDGKSLYRAQRGQLQNIVEALKQWCARENISTGRIK
;
A
#
# COMPACT_ATOMS: atom_id res chain seq x y z
N MET A 1 -4.13 9.08 13.16
CA MET A 1 -3.61 8.21 12.07
C MET A 1 -4.64 7.17 11.57
N SER A 2 -5.77 7.59 10.97
CA SER A 2 -6.78 6.70 10.35
C SER A 2 -7.28 7.18 8.98
N GLU A 3 -6.93 8.40 8.56
CA GLU A 3 -7.34 9.00 7.28
C GLU A 3 -7.07 8.14 6.03
N PRO A 4 -5.94 7.40 5.91
CA PRO A 4 -5.70 6.59 4.71
C PRO A 4 -6.73 5.49 4.50
N LEU A 5 -7.25 4.90 5.59
CA LEU A 5 -8.24 3.84 5.51
C LEU A 5 -9.66 4.37 5.29
N ARG A 6 -9.99 5.56 5.81
CA ARG A 6 -11.27 6.21 5.53
C ARG A 6 -11.42 6.55 4.04
N ARG A 7 -10.32 6.97 3.38
CA ARG A 7 -10.32 7.18 1.92
C ARG A 7 -10.62 5.90 1.14
N GLN A 8 -10.19 4.74 1.62
CA GLN A 8 -10.51 3.46 0.98
C GLN A 8 -11.99 3.12 1.08
N ILE A 9 -12.62 3.41 2.22
CA ILE A 9 -14.07 3.21 2.40
C ILE A 9 -14.86 4.04 1.37
N LYS A 10 -14.50 5.30 1.17
CA LYS A 10 -15.16 6.16 0.16
C LYS A 10 -14.86 5.73 -1.27
N ALA A 11 -13.63 5.31 -1.57
CA ALA A 11 -13.32 4.73 -2.88
C ALA A 11 -14.09 3.42 -3.14
N ALA A 12 -14.34 2.63 -2.12
CA ALA A 12 -15.13 1.41 -2.20
C ALA A 12 -16.61 1.68 -2.45
N GLN A 13 -17.20 2.64 -1.73
CA GLN A 13 -18.57 3.11 -1.96
C GLN A 13 -18.79 3.49 -3.43
N VAL A 14 -17.91 4.33 -4.00
CA VAL A 14 -17.99 4.74 -5.41
C VAL A 14 -17.84 3.56 -6.36
N LYS A 15 -16.89 2.65 -6.11
CA LYS A 15 -16.67 1.46 -6.95
C LYS A 15 -17.84 0.49 -6.95
N LEU A 16 -18.55 0.38 -5.83
CA LEU A 16 -19.73 -0.45 -5.68
C LEU A 16 -21.01 0.25 -6.17
N ASN A 17 -20.90 1.48 -6.67
CA ASN A 17 -22.02 2.32 -7.08
C ASN A 17 -23.10 2.43 -5.97
N MET A 18 -22.67 2.47 -4.71
CA MET A 18 -23.57 2.62 -3.57
C MET A 18 -23.96 4.08 -3.39
N ASP A 19 -25.26 4.31 -3.26
CA ASP A 19 -25.75 5.61 -2.86
C ASP A 19 -25.39 5.93 -1.39
N GLN A 20 -25.75 7.14 -0.96
CA GLN A 20 -25.45 7.56 0.40
C GLN A 20 -26.32 6.85 1.45
N ALA A 21 -27.54 6.45 1.14
CA ALA A 21 -28.46 5.81 2.08
C ALA A 21 -28.04 4.36 2.37
N ASP A 22 -27.75 3.57 1.33
CA ASP A 22 -27.24 2.20 1.40
C ASP A 22 -25.90 2.15 2.13
N TYR A 23 -25.02 3.13 1.85
CA TYR A 23 -23.76 3.28 2.53
C TYR A 23 -23.93 3.49 4.04
N LEU A 24 -24.83 4.40 4.44
CA LEU A 24 -25.11 4.69 5.85
C LEU A 24 -25.77 3.50 6.56
N ALA A 25 -26.70 2.82 5.89
CA ALA A 25 -27.32 1.60 6.41
C ALA A 25 -26.28 0.49 6.63
N LEU A 26 -25.34 0.32 5.69
CA LEU A 26 -24.24 -0.63 5.80
C LEU A 26 -23.30 -0.29 6.96
N LEU A 27 -22.93 0.98 7.14
CA LEU A 27 -22.11 1.41 8.27
C LEU A 27 -22.81 1.12 9.61
N ASN A 28 -24.09 1.47 9.73
CA ASN A 28 -24.86 1.25 10.93
C ASN A 28 -24.98 -0.25 11.24
N ARG A 29 -25.29 -1.08 10.25
CA ARG A 29 -25.39 -2.54 10.42
C ARG A 29 -24.09 -3.19 10.91
N ILE A 30 -22.93 -2.72 10.44
CA ILE A 30 -21.63 -3.34 10.80
C ILE A 30 -21.05 -2.77 12.10
N THR A 31 -21.28 -1.47 12.36
CA THR A 31 -20.54 -0.72 13.38
C THR A 31 -21.42 0.01 14.39
N GLY A 32 -22.74 0.04 14.17
CA GLY A 32 -23.70 0.84 14.92
C GLY A 32 -23.61 2.35 14.63
N LYS A 33 -22.72 2.78 13.72
CA LYS A 33 -22.42 4.18 13.47
C LYS A 33 -22.92 4.63 12.10
N SER A 34 -23.38 5.86 12.05
CA SER A 34 -23.85 6.54 10.84
C SER A 34 -22.77 7.44 10.23
N SER A 35 -21.55 7.47 10.77
CA SER A 35 -20.47 8.24 10.17
C SER A 35 -19.17 7.47 10.03
N SER A 36 -18.59 7.60 8.84
CA SER A 36 -17.25 7.12 8.56
C SER A 36 -16.16 7.83 9.34
N THR A 37 -16.42 8.99 9.95
CA THR A 37 -15.45 9.75 10.77
C THR A 37 -15.35 9.23 12.20
N GLU A 38 -16.40 8.57 12.70
CA GLU A 38 -16.50 8.00 14.04
C GLU A 38 -15.92 6.58 14.13
N LEU A 39 -15.59 5.99 12.98
CA LEU A 39 -15.07 4.62 12.95
C LEU A 39 -13.66 4.54 13.55
N ASN A 40 -13.41 3.54 14.38
CA ASN A 40 -12.09 3.14 14.83
C ASN A 40 -11.41 2.22 13.79
N LYS A 41 -10.13 1.86 14.00
CA LYS A 41 -9.37 1.04 13.03
C LYS A 41 -9.97 -0.35 12.82
N THR A 42 -10.56 -0.95 13.85
CA THR A 42 -11.16 -2.29 13.78
C THR A 42 -12.47 -2.26 13.00
N GLU A 43 -13.32 -1.28 13.29
CA GLU A 43 -14.58 -1.04 12.57
C GLU A 43 -14.33 -0.73 11.09
N ILE A 44 -13.34 0.11 10.79
CA ILE A 44 -12.92 0.39 9.40
C ILE A 44 -12.55 -0.91 8.66
N LYS A 45 -11.79 -1.81 9.30
CA LYS A 45 -11.43 -3.11 8.70
C LYS A 45 -12.65 -4.00 8.47
N ALA A 46 -13.59 -4.02 9.42
CA ALA A 46 -14.84 -4.78 9.29
C ALA A 46 -15.66 -4.29 8.09
N VAL A 47 -15.81 -2.97 7.93
CA VAL A 47 -16.49 -2.34 6.78
C VAL A 47 -15.79 -2.68 5.47
N LEU A 48 -14.46 -2.57 5.40
CA LEU A 48 -13.70 -2.94 4.20
C LEU A 48 -13.82 -4.44 3.86
N ASN A 49 -13.93 -5.31 4.86
CA ASN A 49 -14.16 -6.74 4.63
C ASN A 49 -15.57 -7.01 4.08
N GLU A 50 -16.58 -6.29 4.54
CA GLU A 50 -17.92 -6.39 3.95
C GLU A 50 -17.94 -5.88 2.52
N PHE A 51 -17.25 -4.78 2.21
CA PHE A 51 -17.10 -4.33 0.82
C PHE A 51 -16.44 -5.40 -0.05
N LYS A 52 -15.43 -6.12 0.45
CA LYS A 52 -14.87 -7.28 -0.27
C LYS A 52 -15.89 -8.38 -0.53
N ARG A 53 -16.75 -8.69 0.46
CA ARG A 53 -17.84 -9.66 0.29
C ARG A 53 -18.81 -9.22 -0.81
N LEU A 54 -19.03 -7.91 -0.95
CA LEU A 54 -19.88 -7.30 -1.98
C LEU A 54 -19.17 -7.12 -3.34
N GLY A 55 -17.98 -7.69 -3.53
CA GLY A 55 -17.27 -7.66 -4.80
C GLY A 55 -16.31 -6.47 -4.98
N TRP A 56 -16.08 -5.66 -3.95
CA TRP A 56 -15.04 -4.64 -4.01
C TRP A 56 -13.66 -5.23 -3.78
N GLU A 57 -12.77 -5.05 -4.75
CA GLU A 57 -11.35 -5.34 -4.56
C GLU A 57 -10.55 -4.05 -4.39
N PRO A 58 -9.69 -3.97 -3.35
CA PRO A 58 -8.76 -2.86 -3.23
C PRO A 58 -7.83 -2.85 -4.44
N ASN A 59 -7.64 -1.66 -5.03
CA ASN A 59 -6.77 -1.49 -6.20
C ASN A 59 -5.31 -1.66 -5.78
N ASN A 60 -4.84 -2.91 -5.84
CA ASN A 60 -3.52 -3.33 -5.39
C ASN A 60 -2.53 -3.48 -6.55
N LYS A 61 -2.79 -2.88 -7.72
CA LYS A 61 -1.98 -3.07 -8.94
C LYS A 61 -0.48 -2.83 -8.71
N ASN A 62 -0.14 -1.93 -7.80
CA ASN A 62 1.23 -1.58 -7.45
C ASN A 62 1.77 -2.29 -6.19
N ALA A 63 0.92 -3.01 -5.45
CA ALA A 63 1.28 -3.63 -4.17
C ALA A 63 2.41 -4.66 -4.31
N LYS A 64 2.41 -5.44 -5.40
CA LYS A 64 3.48 -6.41 -5.69
C LYS A 64 4.83 -5.73 -5.90
N LEU A 65 4.86 -4.63 -6.64
CA LEU A 65 6.09 -3.85 -6.87
C LEU A 65 6.58 -3.22 -5.57
N VAL A 66 5.69 -2.61 -4.78
CA VAL A 66 6.05 -2.04 -3.48
C VAL A 66 6.59 -3.10 -2.52
N ARG A 67 6.00 -4.30 -2.48
CA ARG A 67 6.51 -5.42 -1.68
C ARG A 67 7.91 -5.85 -2.16
N THR A 68 8.13 -5.86 -3.48
CA THR A 68 9.43 -6.19 -4.08
C THR A 68 10.51 -5.19 -3.69
N ILE A 69 10.22 -3.90 -3.77
CA ILE A 69 11.15 -2.83 -3.37
C ILE A 69 11.57 -3.00 -1.91
N LYS A 70 10.61 -3.22 -1.01
CA LYS A 70 10.89 -3.43 0.42
C LYS A 70 11.74 -4.67 0.68
N PHE A 71 11.45 -5.76 -0.02
CA PHE A 71 12.21 -7.00 0.10
C PHE A 71 13.66 -6.82 -0.37
N LEU A 72 13.88 -6.22 -1.53
CA LEU A 72 15.24 -5.98 -2.04
C LEU A 72 16.03 -5.03 -1.14
N TRP A 73 15.39 -3.98 -0.62
CA TRP A 73 16.03 -3.08 0.35
C TRP A 73 16.44 -3.79 1.63
N MET A 74 15.55 -4.63 2.19
CA MET A 74 15.87 -5.47 3.35
C MET A 74 17.07 -6.37 3.06
N ARG A 75 17.10 -7.05 1.91
CA ARG A 75 18.24 -7.91 1.52
C ARG A 75 19.57 -7.15 1.44
N LEU A 76 19.57 -5.96 0.83
CA LEU A 76 20.76 -5.10 0.82
C LEU A 76 21.21 -4.71 2.24
N GLY A 77 20.27 -4.53 3.16
CA GLY A 77 20.57 -4.27 4.57
C GLY A 77 21.12 -5.49 5.31
N GLU A 78 20.56 -6.68 5.09
CA GLU A 78 21.03 -7.94 5.70
C GLU A 78 22.48 -8.26 5.31
N GLU A 79 22.86 -7.93 4.08
CA GLU A 79 24.22 -8.13 3.55
C GLU A 79 25.17 -6.94 3.86
N ASN A 80 24.75 -6.01 4.71
CA ASN A 80 25.51 -4.81 5.11
C ASN A 80 25.93 -3.88 3.95
N CYS A 81 25.25 -3.94 2.80
CA CYS A 81 25.50 -3.05 1.66
C CYS A 81 24.93 -1.63 1.86
N LEU A 82 24.18 -1.39 2.94
CA LEU A 82 23.56 -0.11 3.26
C LEU A 82 24.17 0.46 4.54
N ASN A 83 24.59 1.74 4.48
CA ASN A 83 25.03 2.48 5.67
C ASN A 83 23.90 2.63 6.71
N THR A 84 22.65 2.76 6.25
CA THR A 84 21.45 2.89 7.08
C THR A 84 20.30 2.07 6.48
N PRO A 85 20.09 0.81 6.91
CA PRO A 85 19.04 -0.06 6.40
C PRO A 85 17.66 0.26 7.01
N ASP A 86 17.35 1.54 7.22
CA ASP A 86 16.08 1.96 7.80
C ASP A 86 15.03 2.28 6.73
N ARG A 87 13.78 2.44 7.17
CA ARG A 87 12.67 2.78 6.28
C ARG A 87 12.77 4.20 5.71
N SER A 88 13.35 5.14 6.46
CA SER A 88 13.47 6.54 6.05
C SER A 88 14.46 6.70 4.90
N ALA A 89 15.58 5.99 4.95
CA ALA A 89 16.59 5.89 3.91
C ALA A 89 16.02 5.21 2.65
N MET A 90 15.24 4.13 2.81
CA MET A 90 14.52 3.52 1.70
C MET A 90 13.57 4.51 1.02
N GLU A 91 12.78 5.25 1.81
CA GLU A 91 11.85 6.25 1.27
C GLU A 91 12.60 7.41 0.60
N ALA A 92 13.73 7.86 1.17
CA ALA A 92 14.59 8.88 0.57
C ALA A 92 15.20 8.42 -0.77
N PHE A 93 15.66 7.17 -0.86
CA PHE A 93 16.11 6.57 -2.10
C PHE A 93 14.99 6.52 -3.14
N CYS A 94 13.81 6.01 -2.78
CA CYS A 94 12.67 5.91 -3.68
C CYS A 94 12.22 7.28 -4.21
N LYS A 95 12.29 8.34 -3.39
CA LYS A 95 11.93 9.71 -3.77
C LYS A 95 12.70 10.24 -4.98
N ARG A 96 13.91 9.73 -5.25
CA ARG A 96 14.72 10.08 -6.43
C ARG A 96 14.11 9.61 -7.76
N PHE A 97 13.25 8.59 -7.70
CA PHE A 97 12.59 7.99 -8.87
C PHE A 97 11.12 8.39 -9.01
N THR A 98 10.54 9.04 -7.99
CA THR A 98 9.10 9.32 -7.89
C THR A 98 8.78 10.81 -7.89
N ASP A 99 9.72 11.65 -8.33
CA ASP A 99 9.59 13.12 -8.32
C ASP A 99 9.24 13.65 -6.92
N GLY A 100 9.87 13.10 -5.88
CA GLY A 100 9.61 13.47 -4.48
C GLY A 100 8.31 12.90 -3.88
N LYS A 101 7.49 12.18 -4.66
CA LYS A 101 6.24 11.58 -4.16
C LYS A 101 6.52 10.35 -3.29
N SER A 102 5.61 10.05 -2.37
CA SER A 102 5.67 8.80 -1.60
C SER A 102 5.59 7.58 -2.51
N LEU A 103 6.29 6.51 -2.14
CA LEU A 103 6.25 5.19 -2.79
C LEU A 103 4.82 4.69 -3.06
N TYR A 104 3.88 4.98 -2.17
CA TYR A 104 2.47 4.56 -2.28
C TYR A 104 1.65 5.38 -3.29
N ARG A 105 2.17 6.53 -3.75
CA ARG A 105 1.57 7.40 -4.76
C ARG A 105 2.33 7.40 -6.08
N ALA A 106 3.41 6.62 -6.17
CA ALA A 106 4.22 6.51 -7.37
C ALA A 106 3.46 5.80 -8.50
N GLN A 107 3.76 6.22 -9.73
CA GLN A 107 3.23 5.55 -10.91
C GLN A 107 3.87 4.17 -11.09
N ARG A 108 3.19 3.27 -11.80
CA ARG A 108 3.68 1.89 -12.01
C ARG A 108 5.07 1.86 -12.67
N GLY A 109 5.31 2.70 -13.68
CA GLY A 109 6.60 2.80 -14.35
C GLY A 109 7.73 3.23 -13.40
N GLN A 110 7.48 4.22 -12.55
CA GLN A 110 8.44 4.65 -11.52
C GLN A 110 8.79 3.51 -10.56
N LEU A 111 7.78 2.75 -10.12
CA LEU A 111 7.99 1.58 -9.25
C LEU A 111 8.80 0.48 -9.94
N GLN A 112 8.54 0.22 -11.22
CA GLN A 112 9.34 -0.74 -12.00
C GLN A 112 10.79 -0.29 -12.10
N ASN A 113 11.05 0.99 -12.36
CA ASN A 113 12.40 1.54 -12.42
C ASN A 113 13.14 1.38 -11.08
N ILE A 114 12.47 1.60 -9.94
CA ILE A 114 13.06 1.37 -8.62
C ILE A 114 13.41 -0.11 -8.42
N VAL A 115 12.51 -1.03 -8.80
CA VAL A 115 12.76 -2.47 -8.71
C VAL A 115 13.99 -2.86 -9.53
N GLU A 116 14.10 -2.39 -10.76
CA GLU A 116 15.25 -2.70 -11.62
C GLU A 116 16.55 -2.11 -11.08
N ALA A 117 16.53 -0.87 -10.56
CA ALA A 117 17.69 -0.27 -9.90
C ALA A 117 18.17 -1.08 -8.69
N LEU A 118 17.24 -1.55 -7.84
CA LEU A 118 17.57 -2.39 -6.68
C LEU A 118 18.09 -3.76 -7.09
N LYS A 119 17.51 -4.39 -8.11
CA LYS A 119 18.03 -5.67 -8.64
C LYS A 119 19.44 -5.53 -9.19
N GLN A 120 19.71 -4.46 -9.94
CA GLN A 120 21.06 -4.18 -10.45
C GLN A 120 22.05 -3.99 -9.30
N TRP A 121 21.65 -3.34 -8.22
CA TRP A 121 22.49 -3.23 -7.03
C TRP A 121 22.75 -4.60 -6.39
N CYS A 122 21.71 -5.40 -6.12
CA CYS A 122 21.89 -6.75 -5.61
C CYS A 122 22.80 -7.60 -6.51
N ALA A 123 22.70 -7.47 -7.83
CA ALA A 123 23.55 -8.19 -8.77
C ALA A 123 25.03 -7.77 -8.66
N ARG A 124 25.33 -6.48 -8.47
CA ARG A 124 26.71 -5.99 -8.25
C ARG A 124 27.33 -6.54 -6.96
N GLU A 125 26.50 -6.72 -5.93
CA GLU A 125 26.91 -7.23 -4.62
C GLU A 125 26.79 -8.76 -4.51
N ASN A 126 26.47 -9.47 -5.61
CA ASN A 126 26.24 -10.93 -5.65
C ASN A 126 25.14 -11.45 -4.70
N ILE A 127 24.12 -10.64 -4.42
CA ILE A 127 23.02 -10.98 -3.52
C ILE A 127 21.91 -11.73 -4.26
N SER A 128 21.49 -12.86 -3.70
CA SER A 128 20.37 -13.64 -4.25
C SER A 128 19.04 -12.92 -4.07
N THR A 129 18.42 -12.52 -5.19
CA THR A 129 17.16 -11.77 -5.17
C THR A 129 15.91 -12.65 -5.08
N GLY A 130 16.04 -13.99 -5.15
CA GLY A 130 14.97 -14.96 -4.98
C GLY A 130 13.71 -14.73 -5.83
N ARG A 131 12.70 -15.60 -5.69
CA ARG A 131 11.36 -15.35 -6.22
C ARG A 131 10.46 -14.92 -5.07
N ILE A 132 9.92 -13.70 -5.15
CA ILE A 132 8.89 -13.25 -4.20
C ILE A 132 7.62 -14.06 -4.52
N LYS A 133 7.28 -15.00 -3.63
CA LYS A 133 6.03 -15.76 -3.68
C LYS A 133 4.83 -14.84 -3.40
#